data_AF-A0A1F5ZL01-F1
#
_entry.id   AF-A0A1F5ZL01-F1
#
_cell.length_a   1.000
_cell.length_b   1.000
_cell.length_c   1.000
_cell.angle_alpha   90.00
_cell.angle_beta   90.00
_cell.angle_gamma   90.00
#
_symmetry.space_group_name_H-M   'P 1'
#
loop_
_entity.id
_entity.type
_entity.pdbx_description
1 polymer ?
#
loop_
_entity_poly.entity_id
_entity_poly.type
_entity_poly.pdbx_seq_one_letter_code
_entity_poly.pdbx_strand_id
1 'polypeptide(L)'
;MDILGVSINCPYWANRMENGVVTVRGFEEGKGEASTIQNEIMRLASGSKKDKPEGKLDFENITFLARKNRIGIDCSGLIFRIMEAVLEKKDMDMIFPLGIRKTNADMLTRNLYSQKIDSIKEIAVGDLIRLSSGHHAVIITHIEGETVKYVHSSSRTQISGVHTGEMVINKGSETIESQVWKEKTFRGQNWKDKYFHGEEDGVYRNKFLYTALNP
;
A
#
# COMPACT_ATOMS: atom_id res chain seq x y z
N MET A 1 -0.85 -0.01 -14.72
CA MET A 1 -1.32 -1.21 -15.44
C MET A 1 -2.09 -0.78 -16.67
N ASP A 2 -1.95 -1.52 -17.76
CA ASP A 2 -2.69 -1.24 -19.01
C ASP A 2 -3.94 -2.12 -19.09
N ILE A 3 -5.10 -1.51 -19.28
CA ILE A 3 -6.38 -2.20 -19.44
C ILE A 3 -6.91 -1.83 -20.81
N LEU A 4 -6.66 -2.69 -21.79
CA LEU A 4 -7.12 -2.51 -23.18
C LEU A 4 -6.73 -1.13 -23.75
N GLY A 5 -5.49 -0.68 -23.51
CA GLY A 5 -4.96 0.61 -23.97
C GLY A 5 -5.23 1.79 -23.03
N VAL A 6 -5.85 1.57 -21.87
CA VAL A 6 -6.02 2.59 -20.84
C VAL A 6 -5.08 2.33 -19.67
N SER A 7 -4.14 3.25 -19.44
CA SER A 7 -3.24 3.18 -18.29
C SER A 7 -3.93 3.68 -17.01
N ILE A 8 -3.94 2.84 -15.98
CA ILE A 8 -4.46 3.16 -14.64
C ILE A 8 -3.48 2.71 -13.56
N ASN A 9 -3.61 3.28 -12.36
CA ASN A 9 -3.00 2.70 -11.17
C ASN A 9 -3.70 1.39 -10.79
N CYS A 10 -2.98 0.49 -10.12
CA CYS A 10 -3.64 -0.69 -9.54
C CYS A 10 -4.72 -0.22 -8.55
N PRO A 11 -5.99 -0.61 -8.70
CA PRO A 11 -7.06 -0.11 -7.84
C PRO A 11 -6.86 -0.46 -6.37
N TYR A 12 -7.44 0.35 -5.49
CA TYR A 12 -7.48 0.07 -4.07
C TYR A 12 -8.74 -0.73 -3.71
N TRP A 13 -8.56 -1.79 -2.92
CA TRP A 13 -9.64 -2.42 -2.18
C TRP A 13 -9.11 -3.01 -0.88
N ALA A 14 -9.85 -2.82 0.21
CA ALA A 14 -9.62 -3.50 1.47
C ALA A 14 -10.93 -4.16 1.95
N ASN A 15 -10.83 -5.36 2.50
CA ASN A 15 -11.98 -6.03 3.11
C ASN A 15 -12.60 -5.16 4.21
N ARG A 16 -13.93 -5.18 4.31
CA ARG A 16 -14.62 -4.51 5.42
C ARG A 16 -14.73 -5.46 6.60
N MET A 17 -14.40 -4.93 7.77
CA MET A 17 -14.40 -5.64 9.04
C MET A 17 -15.42 -4.98 9.96
N GLU A 18 -16.25 -5.77 10.63
CA GLU A 18 -17.12 -5.33 11.72
C GLU A 18 -16.89 -6.28 12.91
N ASN A 19 -16.60 -5.74 14.09
CA ASN A 19 -16.32 -6.53 15.30
C ASN A 19 -15.27 -7.64 15.10
N GLY A 20 -14.22 -7.37 14.31
CA GLY A 20 -13.15 -8.34 14.02
C GLY A 20 -13.50 -9.40 12.98
N VAL A 21 -14.70 -9.38 12.40
CA VAL A 21 -15.16 -10.33 11.39
C VAL A 21 -15.24 -9.65 10.02
N VAL A 22 -14.80 -10.36 8.98
CA VAL A 22 -14.92 -9.88 7.59
C VAL A 22 -16.39 -9.92 7.16
N THR A 23 -17.00 -8.76 6.93
CA THR A 23 -18.38 -8.63 6.44
C THR A 23 -18.47 -8.46 4.94
N VAL A 24 -17.44 -7.86 4.32
CA VAL A 24 -17.37 -7.69 2.87
C VAL A 24 -15.99 -8.09 2.37
N ARG A 25 -15.94 -9.15 1.58
CA ARG A 25 -14.74 -9.59 0.86
C ARG A 25 -14.64 -8.92 -0.50
N GLY A 26 -13.43 -8.52 -0.86
CA GLY A 26 -13.06 -8.18 -2.22
C GLY A 26 -12.49 -9.35 -2.98
N PHE A 27 -12.24 -9.11 -4.26
CA PHE A 27 -11.48 -10.01 -5.11
C PHE A 27 -10.08 -10.22 -4.51
N GLU A 28 -9.67 -11.48 -4.39
CA GLU A 28 -8.43 -11.89 -3.71
C GLU A 28 -8.23 -11.24 -2.32
N GLU A 29 -9.32 -10.87 -1.63
CA GLU A 29 -9.29 -10.27 -0.30
C GLU A 29 -8.47 -8.97 -0.19
N GLY A 30 -8.25 -8.25 -1.31
CA GLY A 30 -7.36 -7.09 -1.34
C GLY A 30 -5.86 -7.45 -1.34
N LYS A 31 -5.52 -8.71 -1.66
CA LYS A 31 -4.17 -9.29 -1.60
C LYS A 31 -3.69 -9.88 -2.94
N GLY A 32 -4.45 -9.67 -4.02
CA GLY A 32 -4.15 -10.25 -5.33
C GLY A 32 -2.85 -9.72 -5.95
N GLU A 33 -2.25 -10.51 -6.82
CA GLU A 33 -1.13 -10.08 -7.65
C GLU A 33 -1.59 -9.09 -8.71
N ALA A 34 -0.68 -8.21 -9.14
CA ALA A 34 -0.99 -7.18 -10.14
C ALA A 34 -1.53 -7.77 -11.45
N SER A 35 -0.96 -8.87 -11.93
CA SER A 35 -1.40 -9.61 -13.12
C SER A 35 -2.81 -10.19 -12.96
N THR A 36 -3.10 -10.78 -11.80
CA THR A 36 -4.41 -11.37 -11.49
C THR A 36 -5.49 -10.28 -11.40
N ILE A 37 -5.18 -9.15 -10.77
CA ILE A 37 -6.05 -7.97 -10.72
C ILE A 37 -6.29 -7.42 -12.12
N GLN A 38 -5.24 -7.27 -12.92
CA GLN A 38 -5.33 -6.76 -14.30
C GLN A 38 -6.20 -7.67 -15.16
N ASN A 39 -5.98 -8.99 -15.11
CA ASN A 39 -6.74 -9.99 -15.87
C ASN A 39 -8.23 -9.97 -15.52
N GLU A 40 -8.57 -9.83 -14.24
CA GLU A 40 -9.98 -9.78 -13.83
C GLU A 40 -10.67 -8.49 -14.31
N ILE A 41 -9.98 -7.35 -14.25
CA ILE A 41 -10.50 -6.08 -14.78
C ILE A 41 -10.68 -6.20 -16.30
N MET A 42 -9.71 -6.77 -17.03
CA MET A 42 -9.81 -7.00 -18.47
C MET A 42 -10.96 -7.94 -18.82
N ARG A 43 -11.17 -9.02 -18.06
CA ARG A 43 -12.29 -9.95 -18.24
C ARG A 43 -13.64 -9.25 -18.09
N LEU A 44 -13.80 -8.40 -17.09
CA LEU A 44 -15.02 -7.63 -16.87
C LEU A 44 -15.21 -6.56 -17.95
N ALA A 45 -14.15 -5.85 -18.33
CA ALA A 45 -14.19 -4.80 -19.36
C ALA A 45 -14.48 -5.36 -20.75
N SER A 46 -14.03 -6.59 -21.06
CA SER A 46 -14.28 -7.28 -22.34
C SER A 46 -15.58 -8.09 -22.36
N GLY A 47 -16.18 -8.35 -21.19
CA GLY A 47 -17.32 -9.24 -20.98
C GLY A 47 -18.67 -8.79 -21.56
N SER A 48 -19.75 -9.41 -21.07
CA SER A 48 -21.10 -9.20 -21.59
C SER A 48 -21.61 -7.77 -21.32
N LYS A 49 -22.64 -7.31 -22.03
CA LYS A 49 -23.25 -5.97 -21.82
C LYS A 49 -23.66 -5.69 -20.36
N LYS A 50 -23.92 -6.73 -19.55
CA LYS A 50 -24.28 -6.58 -18.13
C LYS A 50 -23.08 -6.21 -17.24
N ASP A 51 -21.88 -6.56 -17.68
CA ASP A 51 -20.63 -6.38 -16.94
C ASP A 51 -19.87 -5.12 -17.39
N LYS A 52 -20.16 -4.64 -18.61
CA LYS A 52 -19.50 -3.48 -19.20
C LYS A 52 -20.03 -2.16 -18.62
N PRO A 53 -19.15 -1.18 -18.36
CA PRO A 53 -19.58 0.20 -18.14
C PRO A 53 -20.31 0.72 -19.39
N GLU A 54 -21.32 1.56 -19.19
CA GLU A 54 -21.98 2.27 -20.28
C GLU A 54 -21.00 3.30 -20.88
N GLY A 55 -20.76 3.22 -22.19
CA GLY A 55 -19.91 4.19 -22.91
C GLY A 55 -18.51 3.69 -23.23
N LYS A 56 -17.59 4.64 -23.45
CA LYS A 56 -16.20 4.37 -23.85
C LYS A 56 -15.42 3.82 -22.67
N LEU A 57 -14.55 2.84 -22.92
CA LEU A 57 -13.61 2.40 -21.92
C LEU A 57 -12.56 3.51 -21.69
N ASP A 58 -12.60 4.10 -20.50
CA ASP A 58 -11.68 5.15 -20.05
C ASP A 58 -11.32 4.94 -18.57
N PHE A 59 -10.49 5.85 -18.05
CA PHE A 59 -10.00 5.78 -16.66
C PHE A 59 -11.14 5.73 -15.64
N GLU A 60 -12.18 6.55 -15.82
CA GLU A 60 -13.29 6.67 -14.87
C GLU A 60 -14.12 5.40 -14.86
N ASN A 61 -14.47 4.88 -16.05
CA ASN A 61 -15.25 3.67 -16.21
C ASN A 61 -14.50 2.43 -15.69
N ILE A 62 -13.20 2.31 -15.91
CA ILE A 62 -12.42 1.20 -15.36
C ILE A 62 -12.31 1.31 -13.83
N THR A 63 -12.07 2.52 -13.30
CA THR A 63 -12.01 2.73 -11.84
C THR A 63 -13.34 2.41 -11.19
N PHE A 64 -14.45 2.82 -11.81
CA PHE A 64 -15.79 2.46 -11.37
C PHE A 64 -16.02 0.94 -11.40
N LEU A 65 -15.63 0.27 -12.49
CA LEU A 65 -15.77 -1.17 -12.65
C LEU A 65 -15.00 -1.94 -11.56
N ALA A 66 -13.75 -1.56 -11.30
CA ALA A 66 -12.93 -2.16 -10.24
C ALA A 66 -13.57 -1.96 -8.87
N ARG A 67 -14.05 -0.75 -8.55
CA ARG A 67 -14.72 -0.45 -7.27
C ARG A 67 -16.02 -1.23 -7.10
N LYS A 68 -16.87 -1.26 -8.13
CA LYS A 68 -18.15 -1.99 -8.13
C LYS A 68 -17.95 -3.48 -7.87
N ASN A 69 -16.90 -4.05 -8.46
CA ASN A 69 -16.55 -5.46 -8.33
C ASN A 69 -15.55 -5.75 -7.20
N ARG A 70 -15.21 -4.74 -6.39
CA ARG A 70 -14.36 -4.88 -5.19
C ARG A 70 -12.98 -5.43 -5.51
N ILE A 71 -12.43 -5.01 -6.64
CA ILE A 71 -11.13 -5.41 -7.16
C ILE A 71 -10.11 -4.36 -6.78
N GLY A 72 -9.00 -4.81 -6.20
CA GLY A 72 -7.87 -3.96 -5.87
C GLY A 72 -6.94 -4.63 -4.87
N ILE A 73 -5.98 -3.85 -4.40
CA ILE A 73 -5.00 -4.27 -3.40
C ILE A 73 -4.99 -3.27 -2.24
N ASP A 74 -4.92 -3.76 -1.01
CA ASP A 74 -4.75 -2.91 0.18
C ASP A 74 -3.26 -2.61 0.44
N CYS A 75 -2.97 -1.73 1.39
CA CYS A 75 -1.60 -1.30 1.69
C CYS A 75 -0.69 -2.45 2.13
N SER A 76 -1.18 -3.34 2.99
CA SER A 76 -0.41 -4.48 3.49
C SER A 76 -0.30 -5.62 2.47
N GLY A 77 -1.30 -5.79 1.60
CA GLY A 77 -1.23 -6.69 0.45
C GLY A 77 -0.14 -6.24 -0.52
N LEU A 78 -0.07 -4.93 -0.80
CA LEU A 78 0.99 -4.37 -1.62
C LEU A 78 2.38 -4.63 -1.02
N ILE A 79 2.58 -4.31 0.27
CA ILE A 79 3.86 -4.53 0.94
C ILE A 79 4.24 -6.01 0.92
N PHE A 80 3.30 -6.92 1.22
CA PHE A 80 3.56 -8.35 1.18
C PHE A 80 3.99 -8.82 -0.21
N ARG A 81 3.34 -8.35 -1.29
CA ARG A 81 3.72 -8.71 -2.67
C ARG A 81 5.07 -8.15 -3.08
N ILE A 82 5.45 -6.98 -2.56
CA ILE A 82 6.81 -6.45 -2.76
C ILE A 82 7.83 -7.32 -2.01
N MET A 83 7.54 -7.70 -0.76
CA MET A 83 8.41 -8.61 0.00
C MET A 83 8.57 -9.97 -0.69
N GLU A 84 7.47 -10.53 -1.21
CA GLU A 84 7.48 -11.81 -1.95
C GLU A 84 8.30 -11.75 -3.25
N ALA A 85 8.44 -10.56 -3.86
CA ALA A 85 9.28 -10.38 -5.04
C ALA A 85 10.78 -10.23 -4.70
N VAL A 86 11.12 -9.88 -3.46
CA VAL A 86 12.50 -9.66 -3.00
C VAL A 86 13.03 -10.88 -2.23
N LEU A 87 12.17 -11.55 -1.46
CA LEU A 87 12.51 -12.69 -0.62
C LEU A 87 12.21 -14.00 -1.34
N GLU A 88 12.95 -15.07 -1.02
CA GLU A 88 12.60 -16.39 -1.51
C GLU A 88 11.26 -16.86 -0.90
N LYS A 89 10.47 -17.60 -1.68
CA LYS A 89 9.17 -18.11 -1.22
C LYS A 89 9.24 -18.90 0.08
N LYS A 90 10.30 -19.72 0.25
CA LYS A 90 10.52 -20.51 1.47
C LYS A 90 10.66 -19.61 2.71
N ASP A 91 11.27 -18.44 2.55
CA ASP A 91 11.47 -17.48 3.63
C ASP A 91 10.14 -16.80 3.95
N MET A 92 9.35 -16.45 2.94
CA MET A 92 8.00 -15.90 3.14
C MET A 92 7.10 -16.85 3.94
N ASP A 93 7.11 -18.14 3.62
CA ASP A 93 6.32 -19.15 4.35
C ASP A 93 6.81 -19.34 5.80
N MET A 94 8.13 -19.22 6.04
CA MET A 94 8.69 -19.28 7.39
C MET A 94 8.36 -18.03 8.21
N ILE A 95 8.45 -16.84 7.61
CA ILE A 95 8.20 -15.55 8.27
C ILE A 95 6.70 -15.37 8.51
N PHE A 96 5.86 -15.70 7.53
CA PHE A 96 4.41 -15.52 7.56
C PHE A 96 3.69 -16.87 7.34
N PRO A 97 3.73 -17.79 8.31
CA PRO A 97 3.19 -19.15 8.14
C PRO A 97 1.67 -19.20 7.93
N LEU A 98 0.95 -18.13 8.30
CA LEU A 98 -0.48 -17.99 8.06
C LEU A 98 -0.81 -17.39 6.68
N GLY A 99 0.22 -17.03 5.91
CA GLY A 99 0.12 -16.49 4.56
C GLY A 99 -0.43 -15.06 4.47
N ILE A 100 -0.44 -14.53 3.25
CA ILE A 100 -0.81 -13.14 2.93
C ILE A 100 -2.20 -12.71 3.46
N ARG A 101 -3.17 -13.63 3.53
CA ARG A 101 -4.54 -13.34 3.97
C ARG A 101 -4.64 -13.05 5.48
N LYS A 102 -3.61 -13.41 6.25
CA LYS A 102 -3.52 -13.15 7.69
C LYS A 102 -2.47 -12.10 8.04
N THR A 103 -1.75 -11.57 7.05
CA THR A 103 -0.76 -10.52 7.23
C THR A 103 -1.36 -9.15 6.94
N ASN A 104 -1.42 -8.30 7.96
CA ASN A 104 -1.91 -6.92 7.89
C ASN A 104 -0.79 -5.90 8.22
N ALA A 105 -1.10 -4.61 8.09
CA ALA A 105 -0.12 -3.54 8.31
C ALA A 105 0.47 -3.54 9.74
N ASP A 106 -0.37 -3.81 10.74
CA ASP A 106 0.08 -3.96 12.13
C ASP A 106 1.08 -5.13 12.26
N MET A 107 0.76 -6.31 11.73
CA MET A 107 1.67 -7.46 11.77
C MET A 107 3.01 -7.16 11.10
N LEU A 108 3.02 -6.51 9.94
CA LEU A 108 4.25 -6.14 9.21
C LEU A 108 5.14 -5.17 10.00
N THR A 109 4.58 -4.42 10.94
CA THR A 109 5.29 -3.39 11.72
C THR A 109 5.51 -3.78 13.19
N ARG A 110 5.00 -4.94 13.65
CA ARG A 110 5.23 -5.44 15.01
C ARG A 110 6.71 -5.74 15.27
N ASN A 111 7.13 -5.55 16.53
CA ASN A 111 8.50 -5.80 17.01
C ASN A 111 9.06 -7.20 16.71
N LEU A 112 8.18 -8.20 16.51
CA LEU A 112 8.59 -9.52 16.08
C LEU A 112 9.29 -9.46 14.71
N TYR A 113 8.69 -8.77 13.74
CA TYR A 113 9.14 -8.69 12.34
C TYR A 113 9.99 -7.45 12.05
N SER A 114 9.80 -6.41 12.85
CA SER A 114 10.35 -5.09 12.57
C SER A 114 11.02 -4.47 13.80
N GLN A 115 11.84 -3.45 13.58
CA GLN A 115 12.44 -2.60 14.61
C GLN A 115 12.03 -1.15 14.35
N LYS A 116 11.59 -0.43 15.38
CA LYS A 116 11.29 1.00 15.27
C LYS A 116 12.57 1.78 15.01
N ILE A 117 12.49 2.75 14.10
CA ILE A 117 13.58 3.68 13.75
C ILE A 117 13.18 5.06 14.27
N ASP A 118 13.96 5.58 15.22
CA ASP A 118 13.62 6.80 15.94
C ASP A 118 14.19 8.07 15.28
N SER A 119 15.28 7.94 14.50
CA SER A 119 15.88 9.06 13.76
C SER A 119 15.61 8.98 12.27
N ILE A 120 15.20 10.10 11.69
CA ILE A 120 15.04 10.28 10.23
C ILE A 120 16.35 10.04 9.47
N LYS A 121 17.52 10.20 10.13
CA LYS A 121 18.83 9.96 9.51
C LYS A 121 19.13 8.48 9.31
N GLU A 122 18.46 7.62 10.07
CA GLU A 122 18.69 6.18 10.04
C GLU A 122 17.77 5.47 9.05
N ILE A 123 16.75 6.14 8.49
CA ILE A 123 15.81 5.51 7.57
C ILE A 123 16.52 4.99 6.32
N ALA A 124 16.00 3.92 5.75
CA ALA A 124 16.55 3.27 4.57
C ALA A 124 15.43 2.86 3.59
N VAL A 125 15.84 2.57 2.35
CA VAL A 125 14.96 1.89 1.38
C VAL A 125 14.52 0.55 1.96
N GLY A 126 13.23 0.24 1.85
CA GLY A 126 12.61 -0.93 2.45
C GLY A 126 11.99 -0.70 3.82
N ASP A 127 12.32 0.40 4.51
CA ASP A 127 11.64 0.72 5.78
C ASP A 127 10.16 1.04 5.54
N LEU A 128 9.33 0.64 6.50
CA LEU A 128 7.89 0.86 6.49
C LEU A 128 7.55 2.10 7.32
N ILE A 129 6.72 2.99 6.81
CA ILE A 129 6.14 4.07 7.63
C ILE A 129 4.71 3.67 8.00
N ARG A 130 4.49 3.43 9.29
CA ARG A 130 3.20 3.07 9.89
C ARG A 130 2.39 4.33 10.15
N LEU A 131 1.12 4.28 9.78
CA LEU A 131 0.17 5.38 9.84
C LEU A 131 -1.21 4.89 10.31
N SER A 132 -2.07 5.82 10.71
CA SER A 132 -3.44 5.57 11.13
C SER A 132 -3.52 4.58 12.29
N SER A 133 -2.63 4.71 13.28
CA SER A 133 -2.56 3.83 14.45
C SER A 133 -2.44 2.36 14.04
N GLY A 134 -1.55 2.06 13.09
CA GLY A 134 -1.29 0.70 12.61
C GLY A 134 -2.25 0.15 11.55
N HIS A 135 -3.27 0.91 11.16
CA HIS A 135 -4.20 0.48 10.11
C HIS A 135 -3.70 0.74 8.69
N HIS A 136 -2.59 1.47 8.52
CA HIS A 136 -2.00 1.74 7.23
C HIS A 136 -0.47 1.69 7.30
N ALA A 137 0.15 1.32 6.20
CA ALA A 137 1.60 1.35 6.06
C ALA A 137 1.98 1.72 4.63
N VAL A 138 3.13 2.37 4.48
CA VAL A 138 3.79 2.64 3.21
C VAL A 138 5.21 2.10 3.26
N ILE A 139 5.84 1.85 2.12
CA ILE A 139 7.23 1.39 2.05
C ILE A 139 8.09 2.43 1.34
N ILE A 140 9.24 2.77 1.93
CA ILE A 140 10.23 3.68 1.34
C ILE A 140 10.90 2.98 0.16
N THR A 141 10.84 3.60 -1.01
CA THR A 141 11.41 3.05 -2.26
C THR A 141 12.62 3.83 -2.75
N HIS A 142 12.78 5.08 -2.30
CA HIS A 142 13.89 5.91 -2.73
C HIS A 142 14.24 6.96 -1.69
N ILE A 143 15.54 7.22 -1.53
CA ILE A 143 16.08 8.32 -0.73
C ILE A 143 17.15 9.00 -1.58
N GLU A 144 16.94 10.27 -1.91
CA GLU A 144 17.86 11.09 -2.70
C GLU A 144 18.01 12.48 -2.07
N GLY A 145 19.17 12.72 -1.46
CA GLY A 145 19.41 13.93 -0.68
C GLY A 145 18.39 14.08 0.45
N GLU A 146 17.59 15.14 0.42
CA GLU A 146 16.50 15.39 1.38
C GLU A 146 15.16 14.81 0.93
N THR A 147 15.07 14.20 -0.25
CA THR A 147 13.80 13.69 -0.78
C THR A 147 13.65 12.20 -0.46
N VAL A 148 12.51 11.84 0.11
CA VAL A 148 12.14 10.44 0.35
C VAL A 148 10.86 10.13 -0.41
N LYS A 149 10.91 9.09 -1.24
CA LYS A 149 9.75 8.57 -1.97
C LYS A 149 9.32 7.25 -1.35
N TYR A 150 8.01 7.07 -1.27
CA TYR A 150 7.39 5.85 -0.75
C TYR A 150 6.25 5.43 -1.65
N VAL A 151 5.93 4.13 -1.67
CA VAL A 151 4.77 3.59 -2.39
C VAL A 151 3.77 3.01 -1.41
N HIS A 152 2.49 3.16 -1.73
CA HIS A 152 1.41 2.53 -0.98
C HIS A 152 0.17 2.31 -1.85
N SER A 153 -0.84 1.63 -1.31
CA SER A 153 -2.17 1.55 -1.92
C SER A 153 -3.20 2.19 -1.00
N SER A 154 -3.93 3.21 -1.48
CA SER A 154 -4.88 3.96 -0.65
C SER A 154 -6.07 4.47 -1.47
N SER A 155 -7.22 4.62 -0.83
CA SER A 155 -8.37 5.39 -1.36
C SER A 155 -8.57 6.71 -0.62
N ARG A 156 -7.65 7.10 0.26
CA ARG A 156 -7.77 8.25 1.17
C ARG A 156 -7.00 9.48 0.70
N THR A 157 -6.17 9.34 -0.33
CA THR A 157 -5.34 10.38 -0.93
C THR A 157 -5.98 10.93 -2.23
N GLN A 158 -5.40 11.98 -2.81
CA GLN A 158 -5.88 12.53 -4.09
C GLN A 158 -5.78 11.52 -5.24
N ILE A 159 -4.77 10.65 -5.21
CA ILE A 159 -4.58 9.58 -6.18
C ILE A 159 -5.08 8.28 -5.53
N SER A 160 -6.08 7.63 -6.13
CA SER A 160 -6.58 6.35 -5.60
C SER A 160 -5.77 5.17 -6.14
N GLY A 161 -5.65 4.10 -5.35
CA GLY A 161 -4.94 2.88 -5.74
C GLY A 161 -3.48 2.89 -5.34
N VAL A 162 -2.67 2.08 -6.02
CA VAL A 162 -1.22 2.03 -5.85
C VAL A 162 -0.59 3.27 -6.49
N HIS A 163 0.16 4.04 -5.70
CA HIS A 163 0.88 5.22 -6.17
C HIS A 163 2.05 5.57 -5.25
N THR A 164 2.89 6.48 -5.74
CA THR A 164 4.04 7.03 -5.02
C THR A 164 3.64 8.33 -4.34
N GLY A 165 3.97 8.45 -3.06
CA GLY A 165 3.98 9.71 -2.32
C GLY A 165 5.41 10.18 -2.07
N GLU A 166 5.53 11.42 -1.59
CA GLU A 166 6.82 12.07 -1.36
C GLU A 166 6.81 12.86 -0.06
N MET A 167 7.95 12.85 0.63
CA MET A 167 8.26 13.77 1.73
C MET A 167 9.65 14.37 1.56
N VAL A 168 9.85 15.56 2.12
CA VAL A 168 11.14 16.24 2.17
C VAL A 168 11.62 16.30 3.61
N ILE A 169 12.87 15.93 3.82
CA ILE A 169 13.53 15.91 5.11
C ILE A 169 13.82 17.36 5.53
N ASN A 170 13.17 17.78 6.61
CA ASN A 170 13.51 18.97 7.35
C ASN A 170 14.74 18.68 8.23
N LYS A 171 15.91 19.16 7.80
CA LYS A 171 17.19 19.01 8.51
C LYS A 171 17.17 19.47 9.98
N GLY A 172 16.23 20.32 10.38
CA GLY A 172 16.06 20.78 11.75
C GLY A 172 15.32 19.82 12.68
N SER A 173 14.84 18.68 12.18
CA SER A 173 14.11 17.69 13.00
C SER A 173 14.56 16.26 12.75
N GLU A 174 14.59 15.48 13.81
CA GLU A 174 14.93 14.06 13.81
C GLU A 174 13.71 13.15 13.59
N THR A 175 12.48 13.65 13.72
CA THR A 175 11.28 12.77 13.73
C THR A 175 10.51 12.78 12.42
N ILE A 176 9.98 11.63 12.01
CA ILE A 176 9.24 11.44 10.74
C ILE A 176 7.99 12.34 10.61
N GLU A 177 7.33 12.64 11.73
CA GLU A 177 6.13 13.48 11.77
C GLU A 177 6.41 14.96 11.49
N SER A 178 7.64 15.41 11.72
CA SER A 178 8.10 16.78 11.54
C SER A 178 8.55 17.10 10.11
N GLN A 179 8.58 16.08 9.25
CA GLN A 179 9.02 16.21 7.88
C GLN A 179 7.92 16.86 7.02
N VAL A 180 8.29 17.34 5.82
CA VAL A 180 7.33 17.99 4.93
C VAL A 180 6.71 16.97 3.99
N TRP A 181 5.50 16.53 4.30
CA TRP A 181 4.74 15.58 3.49
C TRP A 181 4.02 16.30 2.35
N LYS A 182 4.25 15.89 1.10
CA LYS A 182 3.61 16.49 -0.08
C LYS A 182 2.25 15.89 -0.41
N GLU A 183 1.98 14.69 0.10
CA GLU A 183 0.75 13.98 -0.19
C GLU A 183 -0.46 14.63 0.49
N LYS A 184 -1.59 14.64 -0.23
CA LYS A 184 -2.84 15.23 0.22
C LYS A 184 -3.95 14.19 0.21
N THR A 185 -4.89 14.36 1.13
CA THR A 185 -6.17 13.65 1.14
C THR A 185 -7.01 14.01 -0.09
N PHE A 186 -8.04 13.23 -0.39
CA PHE A 186 -9.02 13.58 -1.43
C PHE A 186 -9.71 14.95 -1.21
N ARG A 187 -9.67 15.50 0.03
CA ARG A 187 -10.19 16.83 0.37
C ARG A 187 -9.12 17.92 0.34
N GLY A 188 -7.90 17.62 -0.11
CA GLY A 188 -6.79 18.57 -0.20
C GLY A 188 -6.04 18.83 1.12
N GLN A 189 -6.46 18.23 2.24
CA GLN A 189 -5.74 18.31 3.52
C GLN A 189 -4.39 17.58 3.43
N ASN A 190 -3.37 18.03 4.17
CA ASN A 190 -2.12 17.29 4.28
C ASN A 190 -2.38 15.88 4.83
N TRP A 191 -1.79 14.86 4.20
CA TRP A 191 -2.07 13.47 4.55
C TRP A 191 -1.52 13.09 5.93
N LYS A 192 -0.30 13.54 6.26
CA LYS A 192 0.32 13.30 7.57
C LYS A 192 -0.50 13.90 8.69
N ASP A 193 -0.91 15.16 8.57
CA ASP A 193 -1.69 15.84 9.62
C ASP A 193 -3.02 15.12 9.91
N LYS A 194 -3.59 14.43 8.91
CA LYS A 194 -4.86 13.72 9.06
C LYS A 194 -4.72 12.31 9.62
N TYR A 195 -3.58 11.63 9.39
CA TYR A 195 -3.47 10.18 9.60
C TYR A 195 -2.25 9.73 10.41
N PHE A 196 -1.32 10.62 10.74
CA PHE A 196 -0.23 10.30 11.65
C PHE A 196 -0.67 10.57 13.08
N HIS A 197 -0.80 9.51 13.89
CA HIS A 197 -1.43 9.56 15.20
C HIS A 197 -0.63 8.79 16.26
N GLY A 198 -0.11 9.54 17.25
CA GLY A 198 0.41 8.99 18.49
C GLY A 198 1.72 8.20 18.33
N GLU A 199 2.09 7.51 19.41
CA GLU A 199 3.40 6.84 19.55
C GLU A 199 3.53 5.54 18.74
N GLU A 200 2.42 4.95 18.31
CA GLU A 200 2.41 3.74 17.50
C GLU A 200 2.78 4.02 16.04
N ASP A 201 2.48 5.21 15.51
CA ASP A 201 2.89 5.59 14.17
C ASP A 201 4.38 5.97 14.17
N GLY A 202 5.05 5.75 13.03
CA GLY A 202 6.50 5.87 12.99
C GLY A 202 7.13 5.08 11.86
N VAL A 203 8.46 5.02 11.86
CA VAL A 203 9.24 4.25 10.90
C VAL A 203 9.63 2.92 11.52
N TYR A 204 9.48 1.85 10.75
CA TYR A 204 9.70 0.47 11.15
C TYR A 204 10.51 -0.26 10.09
N ARG A 205 11.72 -0.68 10.45
CA ARG A 205 12.58 -1.50 9.62
C ARG A 205 12.17 -2.95 9.71
N ASN A 206 11.65 -3.51 8.63
CA ASN A 206 11.39 -4.94 8.56
C ASN A 206 12.71 -5.70 8.45
N LYS A 207 12.99 -6.57 9.42
CA LYS A 207 14.30 -7.23 9.59
C LYS A 207 14.67 -8.06 8.36
N PHE A 208 13.70 -8.78 7.80
CA PHE A 208 13.91 -9.70 6.67
C PHE A 208 14.10 -8.95 5.36
N LEU A 209 13.23 -7.98 5.09
CA LEU A 209 13.34 -7.17 3.88
C LEU A 209 14.63 -6.34 3.87
N TYR A 210 15.00 -5.76 5.01
CA TYR A 210 16.23 -4.97 5.12
C TYR A 210 17.47 -5.81 4.82
N THR A 211 17.58 -7.02 5.39
CA THR A 211 18.69 -7.93 5.10
C THR A 211 18.76 -8.31 3.62
N ALA A 212 17.62 -8.59 2.98
CA ALA A 212 17.61 -8.97 1.57
C ALA A 212 18.00 -7.82 0.61
N LEU A 213 17.70 -6.57 0.99
CA LEU A 213 18.07 -5.40 0.21
C LEU A 213 19.51 -4.91 0.48
N ASN A 214 20.15 -5.38 1.56
CA ASN A 214 21.49 -4.98 1.99
C ASN A 214 22.35 -6.23 2.31
N PRO A 215 22.71 -7.03 1.29
CA PRO A 215 23.46 -8.27 1.45
C PRO A 215 24.93 -8.08 1.84
#